data_AF-A0A7X3QEP2-F1
#
_entry.id   AF-A0A7X3QEP2-F1
#
_cell.length_a   1.000
_cell.length_b   1.000
_cell.length_c   1.000
_cell.angle_alpha   90.00
_cell.angle_beta   90.00
_cell.angle_gamma   90.00
#
_symmetry.space_group_name_H-M   'P 1'
#
loop_
_entity.id
_entity.type
_entity.pdbx_description
1 polymer ?
#
loop_
_entity_poly.entity_id
_entity_poly.type
_entity_poly.pdbx_seq_one_letter_code
_entity_poly.pdbx_strand_id
1 'polypeptide(L)'
;MLGAPPPPPPPNVPPLEEDEAGAAPTSLREKMEQHRRNPVCATCHTEMDQLGFAMEHFDAIGQWRETDRGADINATIEWAGRTIDSPRTFREALVAKGDEFERTVVEKLLTYALGRGVDYYDAPTIRGIVRDLAGSDYRWSAIIEGVVTSMPFQMRRAADPADQPATTAAADAGQ
;
A
#
# COMPACT_ATOMS: atom_id res chain seq x y z
N MET A 1 9.46 8.81 -2.24
CA MET A 1 10.02 7.46 -1.93
C MET A 1 8.86 6.47 -1.90
N LEU A 2 9.04 5.26 -2.43
CA LEU A 2 8.10 4.14 -2.27
C LEU A 2 8.38 3.42 -0.94
N GLY A 3 7.32 3.04 -0.23
CA GLY A 3 7.42 2.31 1.05
C GLY A 3 7.81 3.14 2.27
N ALA A 4 8.10 4.44 2.11
CA ALA A 4 8.29 5.36 3.23
C ALA A 4 6.95 5.60 3.96
N PRO A 5 6.93 5.63 5.30
CA PRO A 5 5.72 5.98 6.03
C PRO A 5 5.27 7.39 5.66
N PRO A 6 3.96 7.65 5.50
CA PRO A 6 3.48 9.01 5.32
C PRO A 6 3.87 9.85 6.55
N PRO A 7 4.06 11.17 6.40
CA PRO A 7 4.24 12.04 7.55
C PRO A 7 3.05 11.91 8.51
N PRO A 8 3.26 12.08 9.83
CA PRO A 8 2.16 12.02 10.78
C PRO A 8 1.10 13.06 10.41
N PRO A 9 -0.20 12.73 10.52
CA PRO A 9 -1.25 13.67 10.19
C PRO A 9 -1.18 14.88 11.13
N PRO A 10 -1.52 16.08 10.66
CA PRO A 10 -1.62 17.25 11.53
C PRO A 10 -2.67 17.01 12.63
N PRO A 11 -2.51 17.60 13.83
CA PRO A 11 -3.51 17.48 14.88
C PRO A 11 -4.84 18.12 14.44
N ASN A 12 -5.96 17.51 14.83
CA ASN A 12 -7.33 17.97 14.54
C ASN A 12 -7.69 18.10 13.05
N VAL A 13 -7.36 17.09 12.23
CA VAL A 13 -7.86 17.03 10.84
C VAL A 13 -9.38 16.80 10.84
N PRO A 14 -10.19 17.70 10.25
CA PRO A 14 -11.62 17.44 10.09
C PRO A 14 -11.86 16.28 9.10
N PRO A 15 -12.97 15.53 9.24
CA PRO A 15 -13.34 14.54 8.24
C PRO A 15 -13.58 15.22 6.89
N LEU A 16 -13.48 14.43 5.81
CA LEU A 16 -13.89 14.89 4.49
C LEU A 16 -15.38 15.23 4.51
N GLU A 17 -15.75 16.36 3.91
CA GLU A 17 -17.15 16.76 3.79
C GLU A 17 -17.90 15.70 2.97
N GLU A 18 -19.05 15.27 3.48
CA GLU A 18 -19.98 14.46 2.72
C GLU A 18 -20.64 15.32 1.64
N ASP A 19 -21.06 14.69 0.54
CA ASP A 19 -21.80 15.43 -0.48
C ASP A 19 -23.09 15.99 0.13
N GLU A 20 -23.39 17.27 -0.12
CA GLU A 20 -24.69 17.83 0.24
C GLU A 20 -25.80 17.00 -0.43
N ALA A 21 -26.87 16.70 0.32
CA ALA A 21 -27.98 15.93 -0.21
C ALA A 21 -28.59 16.62 -1.45
N GLY A 22 -28.42 16.00 -2.62
CA GLY A 22 -28.90 16.55 -3.91
C GLY A 22 -27.83 17.24 -4.76
N ALA A 23 -26.57 17.32 -4.30
CA ALA A 23 -25.44 17.70 -5.14
C ALA A 23 -25.20 16.64 -6.23
N ALA A 24 -24.70 17.08 -7.39
CA ALA A 24 -24.23 16.15 -8.41
C ALA A 24 -23.12 15.27 -7.81
N PRO A 25 -23.13 13.96 -8.06
CA PRO A 25 -22.08 13.09 -7.55
C PRO A 25 -20.74 13.54 -8.12
N THR A 26 -19.79 13.80 -7.23
CA THR A 26 -18.41 14.12 -7.58
C THR A 26 -17.55 12.86 -7.44
N SER A 27 -16.59 12.70 -8.34
CA SER A 27 -15.60 11.64 -8.25
C SER A 27 -14.76 11.78 -6.98
N LEU A 28 -14.20 10.67 -6.47
CA LEU A 28 -13.26 10.73 -5.35
C LEU A 28 -12.11 11.73 -5.62
N ARG A 29 -11.60 11.76 -6.85
CA ARG A 29 -10.61 12.74 -7.27
C ARG A 29 -11.06 14.17 -7.02
N GLU A 30 -12.20 14.59 -7.57
CA GLU A 30 -12.68 15.98 -7.44
C GLU A 30 -12.78 16.41 -5.97
N LYS A 31 -13.22 15.51 -5.09
CA LYS A 31 -13.27 15.75 -3.65
C LYS A 31 -11.90 15.97 -3.05
N MET A 32 -10.92 15.15 -3.39
CA MET A 32 -9.54 15.32 -2.94
C MET A 32 -8.93 16.62 -3.50
N GLU A 33 -9.27 16.98 -4.75
CA GLU A 33 -8.84 18.24 -5.36
C GLU A 33 -9.43 19.47 -4.67
N GLN A 34 -10.69 19.38 -4.23
CA GLN A 34 -11.31 20.39 -3.37
C GLN A 34 -10.65 20.44 -1.99
N HIS A 35 -10.40 19.27 -1.37
CA HIS A 35 -9.79 19.17 -0.05
C HIS A 35 -8.37 19.75 -0.02
N ARG A 36 -7.56 19.48 -1.05
CA ARG A 36 -6.20 20.03 -1.18
C ARG A 36 -6.15 21.52 -1.55
N ARG A 37 -7.29 22.22 -1.72
CA ARG A 37 -7.28 23.70 -1.80
C ARG A 37 -6.74 24.32 -0.51
N ASN A 38 -6.83 23.61 0.62
CA ASN A 38 -6.13 23.99 1.83
C ASN A 38 -4.61 23.70 1.67
N PRO A 39 -3.73 24.73 1.75
CA PRO A 39 -2.29 24.54 1.60
C PRO A 39 -1.67 23.55 2.59
N VAL A 40 -2.25 23.42 3.79
CA VAL A 40 -1.79 22.46 4.81
C VAL A 40 -1.99 21.03 4.32
N CYS A 41 -3.14 20.72 3.72
CA CYS A 41 -3.43 19.39 3.19
C CYS A 41 -2.64 19.10 1.91
N ALA A 42 -2.50 20.11 1.03
CA ALA A 42 -1.77 19.98 -0.24
C ALA A 42 -0.32 19.51 -0.05
N THR A 43 0.32 19.92 1.06
CA THR A 43 1.72 19.59 1.36
C THR A 43 2.02 18.09 1.25
N CYS A 44 1.07 17.21 1.62
CA CYS A 44 1.24 15.76 1.54
C CYS A 44 0.42 15.13 0.39
N HIS A 45 -0.82 15.60 0.22
CA HIS A 45 -1.77 15.02 -0.73
C HIS A 45 -1.40 15.27 -2.20
N THR A 46 -0.62 16.31 -2.51
CA THR A 46 -0.15 16.55 -3.89
C THR A 46 0.66 15.38 -4.45
N GLU A 47 1.47 14.71 -3.63
CA GLU A 47 2.29 13.57 -4.06
C GLU A 47 1.59 12.23 -3.77
N MET A 48 0.96 12.09 -2.60
CA MET A 48 0.34 10.82 -2.17
C MET A 48 -0.85 10.41 -3.05
N ASP A 49 -1.75 11.35 -3.36
CA ASP A 49 -3.02 11.01 -4.03
C ASP A 49 -2.82 10.56 -5.48
N GLN A 50 -1.74 11.02 -6.13
CA GLN A 50 -1.46 10.69 -7.52
C GLN A 50 -1.40 9.17 -7.73
N LEU A 51 -0.70 8.46 -6.84
CA LEU A 51 -0.58 7.00 -6.92
C LEU A 51 -1.94 6.30 -6.83
N GLY A 52 -2.84 6.83 -5.99
CA GLY A 52 -4.22 6.35 -5.88
C GLY A 52 -5.02 6.63 -7.14
N PHE A 53 -4.91 7.84 -7.70
CA PHE A 53 -5.64 8.21 -8.91
C PHE A 53 -5.21 7.40 -10.14
N ALA A 54 -3.92 7.04 -10.26
CA ALA A 54 -3.46 6.14 -11.33
C ALA A 54 -4.16 4.77 -11.33
N MET A 55 -4.69 4.37 -10.18
CA MET A 55 -5.39 3.10 -9.98
C MET A 55 -6.92 3.27 -9.85
N GLU A 56 -7.46 4.48 -10.04
CA GLU A 56 -8.86 4.80 -9.72
C GLU A 56 -9.88 3.97 -10.51
N HIS A 57 -9.50 3.49 -11.70
CA HIS A 57 -10.31 2.56 -12.49
C HIS A 57 -10.51 1.18 -11.85
N PHE A 58 -9.78 0.84 -10.78
CA PHE A 58 -10.01 -0.40 -10.03
C PHE A 58 -10.84 -0.10 -8.77
N ASP A 59 -11.89 -0.88 -8.55
CA ASP A 59 -12.61 -0.87 -7.28
C ASP A 59 -11.90 -1.68 -6.18
N ALA A 60 -12.53 -1.79 -5.01
CA ALA A 60 -11.97 -2.48 -3.84
C ALA A 60 -11.70 -3.99 -4.06
N ILE A 61 -12.33 -4.62 -5.06
CA ILE A 61 -12.10 -6.03 -5.41
C ILE A 61 -11.25 -6.18 -6.69
N GLY A 62 -10.81 -5.07 -7.28
CA GLY A 62 -9.99 -5.04 -8.49
C GLY A 62 -10.78 -5.11 -9.80
N GLN A 63 -12.10 -4.88 -9.78
CA GLN A 63 -12.89 -4.78 -10.99
C GLN A 63 -12.65 -3.44 -11.69
N TRP A 64 -12.54 -3.49 -13.02
CA TRP A 64 -12.43 -2.29 -13.84
C TRP A 64 -13.76 -1.51 -13.91
N ARG A 65 -13.68 -0.19 -13.82
CA ARG A 65 -14.80 0.74 -13.90
C ARG A 65 -14.41 2.00 -14.66
N GLU A 66 -15.35 2.55 -15.42
CA GLU A 66 -15.18 3.81 -16.15
C GLU A 66 -15.74 5.01 -15.36
N THR A 67 -16.63 4.75 -14.40
CA THR A 67 -17.31 5.80 -13.63
C THR A 67 -17.23 5.53 -12.12
N ASP A 68 -17.21 6.62 -11.35
CA ASP A 68 -17.35 6.62 -9.90
C ASP A 68 -18.54 7.47 -9.50
N ARG A 69 -19.49 6.89 -8.75
CA ARG A 69 -20.70 7.57 -8.30
C ARG A 69 -21.53 8.25 -9.42
N GLY A 70 -21.29 7.93 -10.69
CA GLY A 70 -21.96 8.56 -11.84
C GLY A 70 -21.14 9.66 -12.53
N ALA A 71 -19.93 9.96 -12.05
CA ALA A 71 -18.95 10.81 -12.73
C ALA A 71 -17.91 9.95 -13.48
N ASP A 72 -17.38 10.44 -14.59
CA ASP A 72 -16.32 9.76 -15.34
C ASP A 72 -15.00 9.77 -14.55
N ILE A 73 -14.29 8.65 -14.57
CA ILE A 73 -12.99 8.52 -13.91
C ILE A 73 -11.91 9.13 -14.79
N ASN A 74 -11.09 10.00 -14.21
CA ASN A 74 -9.86 10.47 -14.81
C ASN A 74 -8.67 9.87 -14.03
N ALA A 75 -8.06 8.80 -14.55
CA ALA A 75 -6.88 8.19 -13.94
C ALA A 75 -5.54 8.80 -14.41
N THR A 76 -5.58 9.88 -15.21
CA THR A 76 -4.34 10.51 -15.72
C THR A 76 -3.67 11.32 -14.62
N ILE A 77 -2.38 11.12 -14.40
CA ILE A 77 -1.58 11.82 -13.39
C ILE A 77 -0.24 12.30 -13.95
N GLU A 78 0.37 13.25 -13.24
CA GLU A 78 1.77 13.62 -13.42
C GLU A 78 2.56 13.07 -12.23
N TRP A 79 3.51 12.17 -12.50
CA TRP A 79 4.33 11.56 -11.46
C TRP A 79 5.76 11.33 -11.91
N ALA A 80 6.71 11.69 -11.06
CA ALA A 80 8.15 11.62 -11.36
C ALA A 80 8.55 12.31 -12.70
N GLY A 81 7.85 13.40 -13.06
CA GLY A 81 8.10 14.15 -14.30
C GLY A 81 7.60 13.46 -15.57
N ARG A 82 6.66 12.52 -15.45
CA ARG A 82 6.04 11.80 -16.57
C ARG A 82 4.52 11.83 -16.43
N THR A 83 3.84 11.98 -17.56
CA THR A 83 2.41 11.71 -17.67
C THR A 83 2.16 10.22 -17.60
N ILE A 84 1.24 9.81 -16.74
CA ILE A 84 0.78 8.43 -16.60
C ILE A 84 -0.72 8.44 -16.88
N ASP A 85 -1.13 7.68 -17.87
CA ASP A 85 -2.48 7.68 -18.45
C ASP A 85 -3.15 6.29 -18.42
N SER A 86 -2.43 5.28 -17.93
CA SER A 86 -2.91 3.91 -17.89
C SER A 86 -2.22 3.08 -16.81
N PRO A 87 -2.85 1.99 -16.33
CA PRO A 87 -2.20 1.06 -15.40
C PRO A 87 -0.88 0.48 -15.92
N ARG A 88 -0.75 0.36 -17.26
CA ARG A 88 0.48 -0.11 -17.89
C ARG A 88 1.60 0.93 -17.74
N THR A 89 1.36 2.18 -18.11
CA THR A 89 2.36 3.26 -17.98
C THR A 89 2.67 3.54 -16.53
N PHE A 90 1.71 3.34 -15.62
CA PHE A 90 1.93 3.40 -14.18
C PHE A 90 2.89 2.31 -13.68
N ARG A 91 2.65 1.04 -14.05
CA ARG A 91 3.54 -0.08 -13.73
C ARG A 91 4.95 0.15 -14.25
N GLU A 92 5.07 0.60 -15.50
CA GLU A 92 6.37 0.92 -16.13
C GLU A 92 7.11 2.02 -15.37
N ALA A 93 6.40 3.05 -14.90
CA ALA A 93 6.99 4.12 -14.10
C ALA A 93 7.46 3.62 -12.72
N LEU A 94 6.70 2.72 -12.07
CA LEU A 94 7.08 2.14 -10.77
C LEU A 94 8.38 1.35 -10.84
N VAL A 95 8.52 0.48 -11.86
CA VAL A 95 9.71 -0.38 -12.01
C VAL A 95 10.91 0.34 -12.63
N ALA A 96 10.70 1.51 -13.24
CA ALA A 96 11.81 2.32 -13.78
C ALA A 96 12.68 2.95 -12.68
N LYS A 97 12.21 2.99 -11.43
CA LYS A 97 12.80 3.75 -10.33
C LYS A 97 13.74 2.89 -9.45
N GLY A 98 14.79 2.34 -10.07
CA GLY A 98 15.77 1.52 -9.37
C GLY A 98 15.15 0.26 -8.75
N ASP A 99 15.62 -0.17 -7.58
CA ASP A 99 15.13 -1.34 -6.86
C ASP A 99 14.11 -1.00 -5.74
N GLU A 100 13.58 0.23 -5.73
CA GLU A 100 12.77 0.74 -4.63
C GLU A 100 11.43 0.00 -4.52
N PHE A 101 10.84 -0.37 -5.67
CA PHE A 101 9.59 -1.13 -5.73
C PHE A 101 9.81 -2.55 -5.23
N GLU A 102 10.80 -3.26 -5.75
CA GLU A 102 11.17 -4.62 -5.38
C GLU A 102 11.48 -4.71 -3.89
N ARG A 103 12.33 -3.81 -3.39
CA ARG A 103 12.67 -3.72 -1.97
C ARG A 103 11.43 -3.53 -1.11
N THR A 104 10.52 -2.63 -1.52
CA THR A 104 9.27 -2.38 -0.79
C THR A 104 8.40 -3.64 -0.76
N VAL A 105 8.22 -4.31 -1.90
CA VAL A 105 7.44 -5.55 -1.98
C VAL A 105 8.03 -6.64 -1.08
N VAL A 106 9.34 -6.87 -1.14
CA VAL A 106 10.03 -7.86 -0.30
C VAL A 106 9.89 -7.51 1.18
N GLU A 107 10.06 -6.24 1.55
CA GLU A 107 9.92 -5.77 2.93
C GLU A 107 8.51 -6.00 3.49
N LYS A 108 7.47 -5.64 2.72
CA LYS A 108 6.08 -5.82 3.15
C LYS A 108 5.68 -7.29 3.18
N LEU A 109 6.14 -8.10 2.24
CA LEU A 109 5.89 -9.54 2.26
C LEU A 109 6.60 -10.22 3.45
N LEU A 110 7.84 -9.82 3.75
CA LEU A 110 8.56 -10.33 4.91
C LEU A 110 7.85 -9.91 6.22
N THR A 111 7.42 -8.66 6.32
CA THR A 111 6.61 -8.17 7.46
C THR A 111 5.37 -9.05 7.68
N TYR A 112 4.62 -9.31 6.60
CA TYR A 112 3.44 -10.18 6.64
C TYR A 112 3.81 -11.62 7.06
N ALA A 113 4.85 -12.20 6.46
CA ALA A 113 5.26 -13.58 6.73
C ALA A 113 5.75 -13.77 8.18
N LEU A 114 6.43 -12.77 8.74
CA LEU A 114 6.95 -12.81 10.11
C LEU A 114 5.88 -12.52 11.16
N GLY A 115 4.84 -11.75 10.82
CA GLY A 115 3.84 -11.27 11.78
C GLY A 115 4.36 -10.13 12.68
N ARG A 116 5.47 -9.50 12.29
CA ARG A 116 6.09 -8.35 12.97
C ARG A 116 6.69 -7.40 11.94
N GLY A 117 6.93 -6.16 12.35
CA GLY A 117 7.76 -5.24 11.56
C GLY A 117 9.16 -5.81 11.33
N VAL A 118 9.78 -5.44 10.21
CA VAL A 118 11.20 -5.71 9.96
C VAL A 118 12.07 -4.75 10.78
N ASP A 119 13.22 -5.25 11.23
CA ASP A 119 14.21 -4.48 11.98
C ASP A 119 15.50 -4.29 11.16
N TYR A 120 16.44 -3.49 11.69
CA TYR A 120 17.72 -3.21 11.03
C TYR A 120 18.51 -4.49 10.66
N TYR A 121 18.37 -5.56 11.45
CA TYR A 121 19.04 -6.84 11.22
C TYR A 121 18.38 -7.71 10.13
N ASP A 122 17.15 -7.40 9.70
CA ASP A 122 16.48 -8.06 8.57
C ASP A 122 16.93 -7.45 7.22
N ALA A 123 17.53 -6.26 7.23
CA ALA A 123 17.94 -5.54 6.03
C ALA A 123 18.91 -6.32 5.10
N PRO A 124 19.88 -7.12 5.60
CA PRO A 124 20.69 -7.99 4.75
C PRO A 124 19.87 -9.05 4.01
N THR A 125 18.85 -9.63 4.65
CA THR A 125 17.94 -10.61 4.02
C THR A 125 17.16 -9.96 2.89
N ILE A 126 16.56 -8.79 3.12
CA ILE A 126 15.81 -8.05 2.10
C ILE A 126 16.71 -7.75 0.88
N ARG A 127 17.92 -7.22 1.12
CA ARG A 127 18.87 -6.92 0.03
C ARG A 127 19.34 -8.17 -0.71
N GLY A 128 19.49 -9.30 -0.01
CA GLY A 128 19.82 -10.59 -0.61
C GLY A 128 18.75 -11.04 -1.59
N ILE A 129 17.49 -11.10 -1.13
CA ILE A 129 16.35 -11.49 -1.96
C ILE A 129 16.24 -10.59 -3.18
N VAL A 130 16.26 -9.27 -3.01
CA VAL A 130 16.16 -8.31 -4.13
C VAL A 130 17.27 -8.52 -5.18
N ARG A 131 18.51 -8.77 -4.74
CA ARG A 131 19.63 -9.03 -5.66
C ARG A 131 19.40 -10.27 -6.52
N ASP A 132 18.80 -11.31 -5.94
CA ASP A 132 18.62 -12.60 -6.60
C ASP A 132 17.41 -12.61 -7.57
N LEU A 133 16.51 -11.61 -7.47
CA LEU A 133 15.32 -11.49 -8.35
C LEU A 133 15.69 -11.32 -9.83
N ALA A 134 16.76 -10.59 -10.14
CA ALA A 134 17.18 -10.36 -11.51
C ALA A 134 17.52 -11.67 -12.25
N GLY A 135 18.14 -12.64 -11.55
CA GLY A 135 18.42 -13.97 -12.10
C GLY A 135 17.19 -14.86 -12.28
N SER A 136 16.07 -14.47 -11.68
CA SER A 136 14.80 -15.19 -11.70
C SER A 136 13.73 -14.52 -12.56
N ASP A 137 14.09 -13.51 -13.37
CA ASP A 137 13.16 -12.70 -14.15
C ASP A 137 12.03 -12.08 -13.30
N TYR A 138 12.39 -11.67 -12.07
CA TYR A 138 11.48 -11.03 -11.09
C TYR A 138 10.18 -11.82 -10.82
N ARG A 139 10.20 -13.14 -10.98
CA ARG A 139 9.03 -13.99 -10.76
C ARG A 139 8.51 -13.89 -9.33
N TRP A 140 7.19 -13.81 -9.19
CA TRP A 140 6.50 -13.81 -7.89
C TRP A 140 6.89 -15.01 -7.01
N SER A 141 7.03 -16.19 -7.61
CA SER A 141 7.46 -17.40 -6.90
C SER A 141 8.86 -17.28 -6.30
N ALA A 142 9.78 -16.54 -6.95
CA ALA A 142 11.13 -16.34 -6.46
C ALA A 142 11.15 -15.41 -5.23
N ILE A 143 10.26 -14.41 -5.17
CA ILE A 143 10.09 -13.56 -3.98
C ILE A 143 9.61 -14.41 -2.81
N ILE A 144 8.57 -15.23 -3.02
CA ILE A 144 8.04 -16.13 -1.99
C ILE A 144 9.12 -17.09 -1.51
N GLU A 145 9.81 -17.76 -2.44
CA GLU A 145 10.90 -18.69 -2.12
C GLU A 145 12.00 -18.01 -1.30
N GLY A 146 12.44 -16.82 -1.71
CA GLY A 146 13.43 -16.04 -0.98
C GLY A 146 12.99 -15.69 0.44
N VAL A 147 11.70 -15.42 0.67
CA VAL A 147 11.15 -15.19 2.02
C VAL A 147 11.13 -16.48 2.83
N VAL A 148 10.55 -17.57 2.32
CA VAL A 148 10.35 -18.81 3.10
C VAL A 148 11.64 -19.59 3.35
N THR A 149 12.67 -19.37 2.52
CA THR A 149 14.01 -19.94 2.72
C THR A 149 14.93 -19.08 3.58
N SER A 150 14.49 -17.86 3.94
CA SER A 150 15.32 -16.93 4.70
C SER A 150 15.47 -17.31 6.18
N MET A 151 16.60 -16.93 6.78
CA MET A 151 16.83 -17.14 8.21
C MET A 151 15.74 -16.51 9.11
N PRO A 152 15.30 -15.25 8.91
CA PRO A 152 14.25 -14.67 9.73
C PRO A 152 12.95 -15.47 9.74
N PHE A 153 12.62 -16.12 8.62
CA PHE A 153 11.43 -16.97 8.51
C PHE A 153 11.65 -18.36 9.14
N GLN A 154 12.73 -19.05 8.77
CA GLN A 154 12.97 -20.43 9.20
C GLN A 154 13.32 -20.56 10.69
N MET A 155 14.03 -19.58 11.23
CA MET A 155 14.49 -19.58 12.62
C MET A 155 13.59 -18.75 13.53
N ARG A 156 12.31 -18.57 13.16
CA ARG A 156 11.34 -17.89 14.00
C ARG A 156 11.13 -18.72 15.27
N ARG A 157 11.40 -18.13 16.43
CA ARG A 157 11.02 -18.74 17.70
C ARG A 157 9.50 -18.90 17.72
N ALA A 158 9.02 -20.08 18.09
CA ALA A 158 7.62 -20.24 18.45
C ALA A 158 7.30 -19.25 19.59
N ALA A 159 6.11 -18.66 19.55
CA ALA A 159 5.62 -17.90 20.69
C ALA A 159 5.69 -18.81 21.92
N ASP A 160 6.24 -18.27 23.02
CA ASP A 160 6.24 -18.98 24.29
C ASP A 160 4.78 -19.31 24.64
N PRO A 161 4.40 -20.56 24.99
CA PRO A 161 3.05 -20.88 25.43
C PRO A 161 2.52 -19.94 26.52
N ALA A 162 3.42 -19.31 27.29
CA ALA A 162 3.09 -18.31 28.30
C ALA A 162 2.59 -16.96 27.76
N ASP A 163 2.88 -16.60 26.50
CA ASP A 163 2.44 -15.36 25.84
C ASP A 163 1.12 -15.53 25.07
N GLN A 164 0.51 -16.72 25.09
CA GLN A 164 -0.82 -16.91 24.53
C GLN A 164 -1.86 -16.29 25.48
N PRO A 165 -2.70 -15.35 25.01
CA PRO A 165 -3.78 -14.85 25.83
C PRO A 165 -4.66 -16.05 26.24
N ALA A 166 -4.96 -16.16 27.53
CA ALA A 166 -5.77 -17.24 28.06
C ALA A 166 -7.08 -17.30 27.27
N THR A 167 -7.30 -18.38 26.52
CA THR A 167 -8.59 -18.72 25.97
C THR A 167 -9.54 -18.91 27.14
N THR A 168 -10.27 -17.87 27.53
CA THR A 168 -11.47 -18.01 28.33
C THR A 168 -12.46 -18.76 27.47
N ALA A 169 -12.48 -20.09 27.63
CA ALA A 169 -13.60 -20.92 27.24
C ALA A 169 -14.81 -20.36 28.00
N ALA A 170 -15.67 -19.63 27.29
CA ALA A 170 -16.98 -19.28 27.79
C ALA A 170 -17.73 -20.59 28.00
N ALA A 171 -17.82 -21.02 29.27
CA ALA A 171 -18.71 -22.07 29.68
C ALA A 171 -20.13 -21.58 29.41
N ASP A 172 -20.77 -22.24 28.47
CA ASP A 172 -22.22 -22.32 28.32
C ASP A 172 -22.82 -22.66 29.70
N ALA A 173 -23.49 -21.68 30.30
CA ALA A 173 -24.30 -21.87 31.49
C ALA A 173 -25.68 -21.32 31.17
N GLY A 174 -26.53 -22.24 30.71
CA GLY A 174 -27.94 -21.99 30.51
C GLY A 174 -28.65 -21.47 31.76
N GLN A 175 -29.56 -20.53 31.51
CA GLN A 175 -30.87 -20.37 32.13
C GLN A 175 -31.70 -19.41 31.28
#